data_AF-A0A9D4PL34-F1
#
_entry.id   AF-A0A9D4PL34-F1
#
_cell.length_a   1.000
_cell.length_b   1.000
_cell.length_c   1.000
_cell.angle_alpha   90.00
_cell.angle_beta   90.00
_cell.angle_gamma   90.00
#
_symmetry.space_group_name_H-M   'P 1'
#
loop_
_entity.id
_entity.type
_entity.pdbx_description
1 polymer ?
#
loop_
_entity_poly.entity_id
_entity_poly.type
_entity_poly.pdbx_seq_one_letter_code
_entity_poly.pdbx_strand_id
1 'polypeptide(L)'
;MLERLWEEAAHRCPDDVYPACHNADDSVTISGPAEAVAKVVAQLTSENIFAREVGSLGVPFHCKHVDSVAPALRNALGKAIPEPKRRSERWISSSVPESRWCEPLGQFCSAEYQTNNFLSPVLFREALQHVPRDAILVEIAPHCLLQAILRRVVSPDATCLGLMKRDADNVEYFLGSLGKLHTLGFQLNLSPLYPPVPWPVPRGTPSIAHLVSWDHSQQWRVVNWKDSASQTMAEDIVEIDLEANETDKYLSGQQTDGRVLFPAAGYLMLIWKSLAKRIGKPLDQLPVLFEDVSIHRATILPKSGTVRFLVNVMRLTGDFEVGEAGTVVATGRVREAEEGEKLLDQDPPCEPDDTVVLRAGRC
;
A
#
# COMPACT_ATOMS: atom_id res chain seq x y z
N MET A 1 1.11 -33.12 -17.18
CA MET A 1 2.02 -33.28 -18.34
C MET A 1 3.39 -32.64 -18.07
N LEU A 2 3.81 -32.48 -16.80
CA LEU A 2 4.95 -31.63 -16.37
C LEU A 2 6.03 -32.36 -15.55
N GLU A 3 5.95 -33.68 -15.37
CA GLU A 3 7.04 -34.51 -14.77
C GLU A 3 8.08 -34.98 -15.81
N ARG A 4 7.90 -34.60 -17.09
CA ARG A 4 8.54 -35.30 -18.21
C ARG A 4 10.05 -35.13 -18.31
N LEU A 5 10.64 -33.97 -18.01
CA LEU A 5 12.06 -33.77 -18.35
C LEU A 5 13.03 -34.47 -17.38
N TRP A 6 12.75 -34.48 -16.07
CA TRP A 6 13.61 -35.19 -15.12
C TRP A 6 13.60 -36.71 -15.38
N GLU A 7 12.41 -37.27 -15.62
CA GLU A 7 12.25 -38.67 -15.99
C GLU A 7 12.85 -38.98 -17.36
N GLU A 8 12.64 -38.11 -18.36
CA GLU A 8 13.26 -38.23 -19.68
C GLU A 8 14.78 -38.18 -19.59
N ALA A 9 15.35 -37.28 -18.78
CA ALA A 9 16.78 -37.23 -18.55
C ALA A 9 17.29 -38.54 -17.95
N ALA A 10 16.58 -39.11 -16.98
CA ALA A 10 16.93 -40.42 -16.42
C ALA A 10 16.88 -41.55 -17.47
N HIS A 11 15.93 -41.51 -18.40
CA HIS A 11 15.80 -42.50 -19.48
C HIS A 11 16.84 -42.33 -20.60
N ARG A 12 17.30 -41.11 -20.86
CA ARG A 12 18.23 -40.79 -21.94
C ARG A 12 19.69 -40.82 -21.52
N CYS A 13 19.97 -40.75 -20.22
CA CYS A 13 21.33 -40.89 -19.72
C CYS A 13 21.84 -42.33 -19.90
N PRO A 14 23.08 -42.53 -20.39
CA PRO A 14 23.74 -43.83 -20.34
C PRO A 14 24.03 -44.26 -18.90
N ASP A 15 24.34 -45.55 -18.69
CA ASP A 15 24.48 -46.18 -17.36
C ASP A 15 25.48 -45.50 -16.40
N ASP A 16 26.46 -44.75 -16.93
CA ASP A 16 27.49 -44.05 -16.18
C ASP A 16 27.24 -42.54 -15.98
N VAL A 17 26.10 -42.02 -16.47
CA VAL A 17 25.68 -40.63 -16.35
C VAL A 17 24.35 -40.55 -15.60
N TYR A 18 24.22 -39.58 -14.72
CA TYR A 18 23.07 -39.46 -13.81
C TYR A 18 22.49 -38.05 -13.85
N PRO A 19 21.16 -37.89 -13.81
CA PRO A 19 20.55 -36.61 -13.44
C PRO A 19 21.00 -36.19 -12.04
N ALA A 20 21.54 -34.99 -11.93
CA ALA A 20 22.24 -34.49 -10.75
C ALA A 20 21.58 -33.26 -10.13
N CYS A 21 21.06 -32.33 -10.95
CA CYS A 21 20.35 -31.15 -10.45
C CYS A 21 19.07 -30.93 -11.25
N HIS A 22 17.93 -30.87 -10.57
CA HIS A 22 16.65 -30.49 -11.16
C HIS A 22 16.47 -28.97 -11.01
N ASN A 23 16.85 -28.20 -12.04
CA ASN A 23 16.93 -26.74 -11.94
C ASN A 23 15.60 -26.05 -12.27
N ALA A 24 14.89 -26.53 -13.29
CA ALA A 24 13.59 -26.05 -13.75
C ALA A 24 12.82 -27.18 -14.45
N ASP A 25 11.55 -26.95 -14.77
CA ASP A 25 10.72 -27.91 -15.54
C ASP A 25 11.35 -28.24 -16.91
N ASP A 26 12.15 -27.32 -17.46
CA ASP A 26 12.84 -27.42 -18.74
C ASP A 26 14.39 -27.45 -18.60
N SER A 27 14.93 -27.60 -17.38
CA SER A 27 16.38 -27.57 -17.15
C SER A 27 16.85 -28.59 -16.11
N VAL A 28 17.70 -29.50 -16.56
CA VAL A 28 18.37 -30.52 -15.73
C VAL A 28 19.88 -30.47 -15.96
N THR A 29 20.65 -30.61 -14.89
CA THR A 29 22.10 -30.87 -14.96
C THR A 29 22.34 -32.36 -14.82
N ILE A 30 23.10 -32.94 -15.75
CA ILE A 30 23.58 -34.34 -15.68
C ILE A 30 25.03 -34.38 -15.22
N SER A 31 25.44 -35.48 -14.60
CA SER A 31 26.77 -35.67 -14.02
C SER A 31 27.30 -37.07 -14.28
N GLY A 32 28.58 -37.19 -14.61
CA GLY A 32 29.23 -38.45 -14.97
C GLY A 32 30.65 -38.24 -15.49
N PRO A 33 31.31 -39.28 -16.02
CA PRO A 33 32.64 -39.19 -16.59
C PRO A 33 32.69 -38.17 -17.73
N ALA A 34 33.77 -37.39 -17.82
CA ALA A 34 33.89 -36.28 -18.77
C ALA A 34 33.62 -36.72 -20.23
N GLU A 35 34.18 -37.86 -20.65
CA GLU A 35 33.96 -38.39 -22.00
C GLU A 35 32.52 -38.83 -22.25
N ALA A 36 31.85 -39.40 -21.23
CA ALA A 36 30.47 -39.84 -21.35
C ALA A 36 29.52 -38.64 -21.43
N VAL A 37 29.72 -37.63 -20.57
CA VAL A 37 28.96 -36.37 -20.60
C VAL A 37 29.15 -35.65 -21.94
N ALA A 38 30.39 -35.57 -22.46
CA ALA A 38 30.67 -34.94 -23.75
C ALA A 38 29.91 -35.62 -24.91
N LYS A 39 29.80 -36.96 -24.89
CA LYS A 39 28.99 -37.69 -25.88
C LYS A 39 27.51 -37.36 -25.77
N VAL A 40 26.96 -37.30 -24.56
CA VAL A 40 25.55 -36.91 -24.33
C VAL A 40 25.30 -35.48 -24.80
N VAL A 41 26.20 -34.55 -24.48
CA VAL A 41 26.10 -33.15 -24.94
C VAL A 41 26.13 -33.06 -26.46
N ALA A 42 27.04 -33.77 -27.12
CA ALA A 42 27.13 -33.80 -28.58
C ALA A 42 25.86 -34.40 -29.22
N GLN A 43 25.32 -35.48 -28.66
CA GLN A 43 24.08 -36.08 -29.10
C GLN A 43 22.90 -35.10 -28.97
N LEU A 44 22.69 -34.53 -27.79
CA LEU A 44 21.60 -33.57 -27.55
C LEU A 44 21.70 -32.35 -28.47
N THR A 45 22.91 -31.86 -28.70
CA THR A 45 23.16 -30.74 -29.62
C THR A 45 22.78 -31.11 -31.06
N SER A 46 23.07 -32.34 -31.51
CA SER A 46 22.68 -32.81 -32.85
C SER A 46 21.16 -32.93 -33.04
N GLU A 47 20.41 -33.06 -31.94
CA GLU A 47 18.95 -33.09 -31.91
C GLU A 47 18.33 -31.69 -31.72
N ASN A 48 19.13 -30.61 -31.77
CA ASN A 48 18.73 -29.23 -31.49
C ASN A 48 18.22 -28.99 -30.06
N ILE A 49 18.69 -29.78 -29.09
CA ILE A 49 18.42 -29.58 -27.66
C ILE A 49 19.60 -28.79 -27.07
N PHE A 50 19.30 -27.73 -26.32
CA PHE A 50 20.33 -26.94 -25.65
C PHE A 50 21.06 -27.77 -24.59
N ALA A 51 22.34 -28.04 -24.82
CA ALA A 51 23.22 -28.71 -23.87
C ALA A 51 24.55 -27.97 -23.79
N ARG A 52 25.04 -27.74 -22.57
CA ARG A 52 26.31 -27.04 -22.33
C ARG A 52 27.04 -27.69 -21.17
N GLU A 53 28.34 -27.90 -21.34
CA GLU A 53 29.20 -28.37 -20.26
C GLU A 53 29.38 -27.31 -19.18
N VAL A 54 29.42 -27.77 -17.93
CA VAL A 54 29.66 -26.95 -16.74
C VAL A 54 30.95 -27.43 -16.10
N GLY A 55 31.91 -26.53 -15.89
CA GLY A 55 33.18 -26.86 -15.28
C GLY A 55 33.01 -27.30 -13.82
N SER A 56 33.38 -28.55 -13.52
CA SER A 56 33.27 -29.15 -12.18
C SER A 56 34.63 -29.51 -11.56
N LEU A 57 35.72 -28.93 -12.08
CA LEU A 57 37.11 -29.27 -11.70
C LEU A 57 37.42 -30.78 -11.83
N GLY A 58 36.75 -31.46 -12.76
CA GLY A 58 36.94 -32.89 -13.03
C GLY A 58 36.20 -33.82 -12.08
N VAL A 59 35.32 -33.30 -11.21
CA VAL A 59 34.57 -34.11 -10.24
C VAL A 59 33.09 -34.22 -10.66
N PRO A 60 32.52 -35.43 -10.78
CA PRO A 60 31.10 -35.64 -11.07
C PRO A 60 30.27 -35.60 -9.78
N PHE A 61 29.88 -34.40 -9.32
CA PHE A 61 29.07 -34.22 -8.10
C PHE A 61 27.65 -34.79 -8.24
N HIS A 62 27.00 -35.06 -7.10
CA HIS A 62 25.59 -35.47 -7.02
C HIS A 62 25.24 -36.74 -7.82
N CYS A 63 26.18 -37.70 -7.90
CA CYS A 63 25.98 -38.97 -8.56
C CYS A 63 26.79 -40.10 -7.90
N LYS A 64 26.57 -41.34 -8.35
CA LYS A 64 27.18 -42.54 -7.73
C LYS A 64 28.71 -42.56 -7.76
N HIS A 65 29.35 -41.80 -8.65
CA HIS A 65 30.82 -41.75 -8.77
C HIS A 65 31.50 -41.15 -7.52
N VAL A 66 30.78 -40.35 -6.73
CA VAL A 66 31.31 -39.77 -5.48
C VAL A 66 30.97 -40.57 -4.22
N ASP A 67 30.25 -41.71 -4.34
CA ASP A 67 29.82 -42.53 -3.20
C ASP A 67 31.01 -43.07 -2.38
N SER A 68 32.13 -43.38 -3.03
CA SER A 68 33.34 -43.86 -2.38
C SER A 68 33.94 -42.86 -1.37
N VAL A 69 33.65 -41.56 -1.54
CA VAL A 69 34.12 -40.48 -0.67
C VAL A 69 33.25 -40.35 0.59
N ALA A 70 32.02 -40.88 0.58
CA ALA A 70 31.03 -40.70 1.64
C ALA A 70 31.53 -41.06 3.06
N PRO A 71 32.20 -42.22 3.29
CA PRO A 71 32.64 -42.57 4.64
C PRO A 71 33.72 -41.63 5.17
N ALA A 72 34.68 -41.27 4.31
CA ALA A 72 35.77 -40.37 4.67
C ALA A 72 35.25 -38.94 4.95
N LEU A 73 34.37 -38.44 4.08
CA LEU A 73 33.73 -37.14 4.21
C LEU A 73 32.90 -37.05 5.49
N ARG A 74 32.05 -38.05 5.75
CA ARG A 74 31.21 -38.08 6.95
C ARG A 74 32.05 -38.09 8.23
N ASN A 75 33.13 -38.86 8.27
CA ASN A 75 34.03 -38.89 9.43
C ASN A 75 34.72 -37.53 9.63
N ALA A 76 35.21 -36.90 8.57
CA ALA A 76 35.83 -35.59 8.64
C ALA A 76 34.82 -34.51 9.11
N LEU A 77 33.60 -34.51 8.55
CA LEU A 77 32.53 -33.60 8.93
C LEU A 77 32.02 -33.85 10.35
N GLY A 78 32.02 -35.10 10.82
CA GLY A 78 31.65 -35.42 12.21
C GLY A 78 32.60 -34.79 13.23
N LYS A 79 33.89 -34.63 12.87
CA LYS A 79 34.85 -33.90 13.70
C LYS A 79 34.65 -32.38 13.63
N ALA A 80 34.24 -31.86 12.46
CA ALA A 80 33.99 -30.44 12.25
C ALA A 80 32.63 -29.97 12.82
N ILE A 81 31.65 -30.87 12.88
CA ILE A 81 30.27 -30.64 13.34
C ILE A 81 29.97 -31.65 14.46
N PRO A 82 30.63 -31.54 15.63
CA PRO A 82 30.44 -32.49 16.72
C PRO A 82 29.03 -32.41 17.33
N GLU A 83 28.43 -31.21 17.33
CA GLU A 83 27.10 -30.95 17.87
C GLU A 83 26.21 -30.32 16.78
N PRO A 84 25.45 -31.13 16.03
CA PRO A 84 24.65 -30.62 14.92
C PRO A 84 23.48 -29.77 15.41
N LYS A 85 23.32 -28.58 14.82
CA LYS A 85 22.22 -27.66 15.16
C LYS A 85 20.97 -28.00 14.36
N ARG A 86 19.81 -27.84 14.99
CA ARG A 86 18.50 -28.00 14.33
C ARG A 86 18.29 -26.91 13.28
N ARG A 87 17.85 -27.31 12.10
CA ARG A 87 17.44 -26.41 11.00
C ARG A 87 16.08 -25.80 11.35
N SER A 88 15.90 -24.51 11.06
CA SER A 88 14.58 -23.89 11.16
C SER A 88 13.74 -24.19 9.93
N GLU A 89 12.41 -24.12 10.04
CA GLU A 89 11.46 -24.27 8.93
C GLU A 89 11.69 -23.28 7.78
N ARG A 90 12.35 -22.14 8.04
CA ARG A 90 12.76 -21.18 7.00
C ARG A 90 13.80 -21.71 6.01
N TRP A 91 14.49 -22.81 6.34
CA TRP A 91 15.47 -23.43 5.44
C TRP A 91 14.83 -24.60 4.71
N ILE A 92 14.40 -24.33 3.48
CA ILE A 92 13.91 -25.36 2.55
C ILE A 92 15.10 -26.18 2.05
N SER A 93 15.06 -27.50 2.23
CA SER A 93 16.17 -28.38 1.82
C SER A 93 16.03 -28.75 0.34
N SER A 94 17.10 -28.59 -0.43
CA SER A 94 17.19 -29.10 -1.81
C SER A 94 17.96 -30.43 -1.91
N SER A 95 18.34 -31.06 -0.79
CA SER A 95 19.08 -32.34 -0.79
C SER A 95 18.30 -33.50 -0.17
N VAL A 96 17.18 -33.19 0.48
CA VAL A 96 16.31 -34.16 1.15
C VAL A 96 14.91 -33.93 0.58
N PRO A 97 14.25 -34.97 0.04
CA PRO A 97 12.87 -34.88 -0.42
C PRO A 97 11.94 -34.35 0.68
N GLU A 98 10.93 -33.57 0.31
CA GLU A 98 9.98 -32.94 1.22
C GLU A 98 9.34 -33.94 2.19
N SER A 99 8.99 -35.13 1.69
CA SER A 99 8.43 -36.23 2.48
C SER A 99 9.28 -36.67 3.67
N ARG A 100 10.59 -36.34 3.65
CA ARG A 100 11.56 -36.73 4.69
C ARG A 100 12.12 -35.54 5.47
N TRP A 101 11.59 -34.32 5.30
CA TRP A 101 12.06 -33.16 6.06
C TRP A 101 11.89 -33.31 7.57
N CYS A 102 10.86 -34.05 8.00
CA CYS A 102 10.60 -34.33 9.40
C CYS A 102 11.47 -35.45 9.99
N GLU A 103 12.29 -36.13 9.19
CA GLU A 103 13.23 -37.15 9.68
C GLU A 103 14.48 -36.51 10.29
N PRO A 104 15.24 -37.22 11.15
CA PRO A 104 16.47 -36.69 11.74
C PRO A 104 17.47 -36.13 10.71
N LEU A 105 17.58 -36.76 9.54
CA LEU A 105 18.42 -36.30 8.44
C LEU A 105 17.98 -34.93 7.93
N GLY A 106 16.68 -34.67 7.80
CA GLY A 106 16.12 -33.39 7.36
C GLY A 106 16.08 -32.32 8.46
N GLN A 107 16.04 -32.71 9.73
CA GLN A 107 15.87 -31.74 10.83
C GLN A 107 17.18 -31.07 11.28
N PHE A 108 18.35 -31.68 11.06
CA PHE A 108 19.62 -31.20 11.59
C PHE A 108 20.62 -30.89 10.48
N CYS A 109 21.41 -29.83 10.67
CA CYS A 109 22.56 -29.55 9.83
C CYS A 109 23.76 -30.39 10.32
N SER A 110 23.65 -31.71 10.16
CA SER A 110 24.65 -32.68 10.64
C SER A 110 25.66 -33.09 9.57
N ALA A 111 26.69 -33.83 9.99
CA ALA A 111 27.65 -34.46 9.06
C ALA A 111 26.94 -35.38 8.05
N GLU A 112 25.90 -36.10 8.48
CA GLU A 112 25.03 -36.91 7.61
C GLU A 112 24.30 -36.06 6.59
N TYR A 113 23.70 -34.94 7.01
CA TYR A 113 22.98 -34.04 6.11
C TYR A 113 23.91 -33.44 5.04
N GLN A 114 25.08 -32.97 5.45
CA GLN A 114 26.08 -32.39 4.55
C GLN A 114 26.67 -33.43 3.60
N THR A 115 26.92 -34.65 4.08
CA THR A 115 27.34 -35.78 3.22
C THR A 115 26.23 -36.15 2.23
N ASN A 116 24.96 -36.19 2.68
CA ASN A 116 23.82 -36.41 1.80
C ASN A 116 23.69 -35.31 0.73
N ASN A 117 23.91 -34.04 1.06
CA ASN A 117 23.90 -32.96 0.07
C ASN A 117 24.96 -33.13 -1.01
N PHE A 118 26.15 -33.64 -0.66
CA PHE A 118 27.22 -33.88 -1.61
C PHE A 118 26.93 -35.03 -2.60
N LEU A 119 26.20 -36.05 -2.14
CA LEU A 119 25.96 -37.29 -2.89
C LEU A 119 24.62 -37.30 -3.64
N SER A 120 23.58 -36.77 -3.01
CA SER A 120 22.22 -36.82 -3.52
C SER A 120 21.97 -35.74 -4.59
N PRO A 121 21.03 -35.97 -5.51
CA PRO A 121 20.59 -34.96 -6.46
C PRO A 121 20.09 -33.69 -5.78
N VAL A 122 20.29 -32.55 -6.46
CA VAL A 122 19.80 -31.25 -6.02
C VAL A 122 18.38 -31.03 -6.54
N LEU A 123 17.42 -31.03 -5.62
CA LEU A 123 15.98 -30.79 -5.81
C LEU A 123 15.67 -29.29 -5.81
N PHE A 124 16.28 -28.54 -6.72
CA PHE A 124 16.20 -27.07 -6.72
C PHE A 124 14.82 -26.57 -7.17
N ARG A 125 14.27 -27.16 -8.23
CA ARG A 125 12.94 -26.84 -8.75
C ARG A 125 11.84 -27.15 -7.73
N GLU A 126 11.96 -28.23 -6.98
CA GLU A 126 11.05 -28.59 -5.89
C GLU A 126 11.14 -27.53 -4.78
N ALA A 127 12.35 -27.16 -4.36
CA ALA A 127 12.55 -26.13 -3.35
C ALA A 127 11.96 -24.77 -3.77
N LEU A 128 12.05 -24.40 -5.05
CA LEU A 128 11.51 -23.15 -5.58
C LEU A 128 9.97 -23.07 -5.56
N GLN A 129 9.24 -24.20 -5.44
CA GLN A 129 7.77 -24.18 -5.32
C GLN A 129 7.27 -23.51 -4.05
N HIS A 130 8.12 -23.45 -3.02
CA HIS A 130 7.79 -22.83 -1.74
C HIS A 130 8.03 -21.32 -1.74
N VAL A 131 8.53 -20.74 -2.85
CA VAL A 131 8.77 -19.30 -2.96
C VAL A 131 7.44 -18.57 -3.25
N PRO A 132 7.07 -17.55 -2.45
CA PRO A 132 5.88 -16.73 -2.71
C PRO A 132 5.93 -16.01 -4.08
N ARG A 133 4.75 -15.66 -4.61
CA ARG A 133 4.62 -15.08 -5.96
C ARG A 133 5.24 -13.70 -6.11
N ASP A 134 5.26 -12.90 -5.06
CA ASP A 134 5.76 -11.52 -5.00
C ASP A 134 7.11 -11.43 -4.25
N ALA A 135 7.80 -12.56 -4.11
CA ALA A 135 9.05 -12.64 -3.36
C ALA A 135 10.18 -11.85 -4.03
N ILE A 136 11.12 -11.39 -3.21
CA ILE A 136 12.41 -10.85 -3.67
C ILE A 136 13.49 -11.88 -3.38
N LEU A 137 14.06 -12.44 -4.44
CA LEU A 137 15.08 -13.48 -4.37
C LEU A 137 16.46 -12.85 -4.55
N VAL A 138 17.35 -13.11 -3.59
CA VAL A 138 18.74 -12.64 -3.64
C VAL A 138 19.66 -13.84 -3.84
N GLU A 139 20.33 -13.88 -4.99
CA GLU A 139 21.34 -14.90 -5.28
C GLU A 139 22.67 -14.53 -4.63
N ILE A 140 23.02 -15.28 -3.58
CA ILE A 140 24.28 -15.16 -2.83
C ILE A 140 25.30 -16.10 -3.45
N ALA A 141 26.04 -15.61 -4.44
CA ALA A 141 27.08 -16.34 -5.15
C ALA A 141 28.13 -15.37 -5.73
N PRO A 142 29.38 -15.82 -5.97
CA PRO A 142 30.42 -15.00 -6.61
C PRO A 142 30.12 -14.66 -8.07
N HIS A 143 29.11 -15.31 -8.66
CA HIS A 143 28.56 -14.97 -9.97
C HIS A 143 27.08 -15.41 -10.02
N CYS A 144 26.20 -14.55 -10.54
CA CYS A 144 24.77 -14.83 -10.63
C CYS A 144 24.40 -15.82 -11.77
N LEU A 145 24.74 -17.10 -11.60
CA LEU A 145 24.48 -18.17 -12.56
C LEU A 145 22.99 -18.55 -12.62
N LEU A 146 22.29 -18.50 -11.49
CA LEU A 146 20.93 -19.01 -11.37
C LEU A 146 19.86 -18.00 -11.81
N GLN A 147 20.22 -16.74 -12.04
CA GLN A 147 19.28 -15.68 -12.46
C GLN A 147 18.36 -16.06 -13.62
N ALA A 148 18.91 -16.75 -14.64
CA ALA A 148 18.12 -17.17 -15.79
C ALA A 148 17.11 -18.27 -15.44
N ILE A 149 17.50 -19.21 -14.57
CA ILE A 149 16.64 -20.29 -14.07
C ILE A 149 15.57 -19.72 -13.14
N LEU A 150 15.98 -18.89 -12.17
CA LEU A 150 15.08 -18.26 -11.21
C LEU A 150 13.96 -17.53 -11.94
N ARG A 151 14.27 -16.64 -12.89
CA ARG A 151 13.27 -15.88 -13.66
C ARG A 151 12.30 -16.74 -14.51
N ARG A 152 12.65 -17.99 -14.82
CA ARG A 152 11.76 -18.91 -15.54
C ARG A 152 10.85 -19.70 -14.61
N VAL A 153 11.35 -20.07 -13.44
CA VAL A 153 10.65 -20.97 -12.50
C VAL A 153 9.75 -20.20 -11.54
N VAL A 154 10.20 -19.04 -11.06
CA VAL A 154 9.43 -18.24 -10.10
C VAL A 154 8.41 -17.37 -10.83
N SER A 155 7.43 -16.88 -10.07
CA SER A 155 6.38 -15.99 -10.58
C SER A 155 6.96 -14.76 -11.30
N PRO A 156 6.33 -14.28 -12.39
CA PRO A 156 6.73 -13.03 -13.06
C PRO A 156 6.68 -11.79 -12.15
N ASP A 157 5.89 -11.83 -11.08
CA ASP A 157 5.77 -10.75 -10.09
C ASP A 157 6.94 -10.74 -9.09
N ALA A 158 7.72 -11.82 -9.02
CA ALA A 158 8.87 -11.91 -8.13
C ALA A 158 10.10 -11.22 -8.73
N THR A 159 10.90 -10.58 -7.88
CA THR A 159 12.11 -9.89 -8.31
C THR A 159 13.36 -10.69 -7.96
N CYS A 160 14.16 -11.04 -8.97
CA CYS A 160 15.43 -11.73 -8.78
C CYS A 160 16.61 -10.75 -8.85
N LEU A 161 17.42 -10.71 -7.81
CA LEU A 161 18.63 -9.91 -7.69
C LEU A 161 19.83 -10.82 -7.50
N GLY A 162 20.98 -10.41 -8.03
CA GLY A 162 22.24 -11.10 -7.81
C GLY A 162 23.26 -10.15 -7.22
N LEU A 163 24.18 -10.67 -6.41
CA LEU A 163 25.10 -9.84 -5.62
C LEU A 163 26.49 -9.63 -6.24
N MET A 164 26.93 -10.53 -7.11
CA MET A 164 28.25 -10.45 -7.76
C MET A 164 28.22 -10.96 -9.19
N LYS A 165 29.00 -10.35 -10.07
CA LYS A 165 29.11 -10.72 -11.48
C LYS A 165 30.57 -10.93 -11.86
N ARG A 166 30.84 -12.04 -12.57
CA ARG A 166 32.16 -12.30 -13.14
C ARG A 166 32.53 -11.19 -14.13
N ASP A 167 33.80 -10.83 -14.16
CA ASP A 167 34.37 -9.82 -15.06
C ASP A 167 33.73 -8.42 -14.91
N ALA A 168 33.30 -8.07 -13.69
CA ALA A 168 32.73 -6.76 -13.35
C ALA A 168 33.38 -6.17 -12.09
N ASP A 169 33.24 -4.85 -11.90
CA ASP A 169 33.50 -4.22 -10.60
C ASP A 169 32.42 -4.68 -9.61
N ASN A 170 32.81 -5.59 -8.71
CA ASN A 170 31.87 -6.20 -7.78
C ASN A 170 31.53 -5.30 -6.60
N VAL A 171 32.31 -4.26 -6.31
CA VAL A 171 31.95 -3.28 -5.29
C VAL A 171 30.77 -2.44 -5.80
N GLU A 172 30.89 -1.91 -7.01
CA GLU A 172 29.81 -1.15 -7.65
C GLU A 172 28.58 -2.03 -7.89
N TYR A 173 28.76 -3.26 -8.41
CA TYR A 173 27.66 -4.18 -8.67
C TYR A 173 26.90 -4.56 -7.39
N PHE A 174 27.62 -4.87 -6.31
CA PHE A 174 27.02 -5.19 -5.02
C PHE A 174 26.26 -3.99 -4.44
N LEU A 175 26.86 -2.80 -4.41
CA LEU A 175 26.19 -1.58 -3.94
C LEU A 175 24.97 -1.22 -4.79
N GLY A 176 25.05 -1.43 -6.11
CA GLY A 176 23.91 -1.28 -7.01
C GLY A 176 22.77 -2.25 -6.70
N SER A 177 23.09 -3.51 -6.36
CA SER A 177 22.09 -4.49 -5.91
C SER A 177 21.47 -4.15 -4.56
N LEU A 178 22.24 -3.58 -3.62
CA LEU A 178 21.71 -3.03 -2.37
C LEU A 178 20.79 -1.82 -2.62
N GLY A 179 21.18 -0.94 -3.54
CA GLY A 179 20.33 0.16 -3.99
C GLY A 179 18.99 -0.33 -4.54
N LYS A 180 19.00 -1.37 -5.37
CA LYS A 180 17.76 -2.01 -5.87
C LYS A 180 16.91 -2.58 -4.74
N LEU A 181 17.51 -3.29 -3.78
CA LEU A 181 16.79 -3.76 -2.60
C LEU A 181 16.13 -2.60 -1.83
N HIS A 182 16.82 -1.47 -1.69
CA HIS A 182 16.25 -0.29 -1.05
C HIS A 182 15.04 0.27 -1.81
N THR A 183 15.12 0.36 -3.16
CA THR A 183 13.99 0.81 -3.99
C THR A 183 12.79 -0.13 -3.95
N LEU A 184 12.99 -1.40 -3.58
CA LEU A 184 11.92 -2.38 -3.35
C LEU A 184 11.29 -2.25 -1.95
N GLY A 185 11.68 -1.25 -1.17
CA GLY A 185 11.12 -0.96 0.16
C GLY A 185 11.90 -1.55 1.33
N PHE A 186 13.04 -2.21 1.10
CA PHE A 186 13.87 -2.72 2.20
C PHE A 186 14.64 -1.59 2.90
N GLN A 187 14.51 -1.55 4.22
CA GLN A 187 15.31 -0.67 5.07
C GLN A 187 16.65 -1.36 5.39
N LEU A 188 17.62 -1.18 4.51
CA LEU A 188 18.96 -1.75 4.69
C LEU A 188 19.78 -0.93 5.67
N ASN A 189 20.36 -1.59 6.67
CA ASN A 189 21.40 -0.98 7.48
C ASN A 189 22.74 -1.12 6.77
N LEU A 190 23.20 -0.03 6.13
CA LEU A 190 24.47 0.01 5.42
C LEU A 190 25.66 0.32 6.33
N SER A 191 25.42 0.69 7.59
CA SER A 191 26.48 1.07 8.55
C SER A 191 27.58 0.00 8.71
N PRO A 192 27.29 -1.31 8.73
CA PRO A 192 28.33 -2.35 8.84
C PRO A 192 29.30 -2.41 7.65
N LEU A 193 28.98 -1.80 6.51
CA LEU A 193 29.83 -1.80 5.32
C LEU A 193 30.96 -0.75 5.40
N TYR A 194 30.83 0.23 6.30
CA TYR A 194 31.74 1.35 6.41
C TYR A 194 32.30 1.45 7.83
N PRO A 195 33.47 2.11 8.02
CA PRO A 195 33.94 2.45 9.36
C PRO A 195 32.89 3.26 10.13
N PRO A 196 32.78 3.06 11.46
CA PRO A 196 31.87 3.84 12.28
C PRO A 196 32.12 5.35 12.13
N VAL A 197 31.06 6.11 11.91
CA VAL A 197 31.13 7.57 11.84
C VAL A 197 31.22 8.13 13.26
N PRO A 198 32.20 8.99 13.58
CA PRO A 198 32.28 9.64 14.89
C PRO A 198 31.18 10.69 15.04
N TRP A 199 30.42 10.61 16.13
CA TRP A 199 29.38 11.56 16.51
C TRP A 199 29.83 12.39 17.72
N PRO A 200 29.47 13.69 17.80
CA PRO A 200 28.66 14.47 16.86
C PRO A 200 29.41 14.80 15.56
N VAL A 201 28.67 15.11 14.49
CA VAL A 201 29.25 15.52 13.22
C VAL A 201 30.03 16.84 13.33
N PRO A 202 31.05 17.07 12.48
CA PRO A 202 31.80 18.32 12.47
C PRO A 202 30.93 19.57 12.26
N ARG A 203 31.35 20.69 12.88
CA ARG A 203 30.78 22.02 12.61
C ARG A 203 30.98 22.36 11.13
N GLY A 204 29.90 22.75 10.45
CA GLY A 204 29.88 23.04 9.02
C GLY A 204 29.37 21.88 8.15
N THR A 205 29.00 20.74 8.75
CA THR A 205 28.26 19.68 8.03
C THR A 205 26.97 20.27 7.46
N PRO A 206 26.70 20.14 6.13
CA PRO A 206 25.51 20.71 5.51
C PRO A 206 24.20 20.24 6.15
N SER A 207 23.24 21.15 6.31
CA SER A 207 21.89 20.80 6.77
C SER A 207 21.17 19.97 5.71
N ILE A 208 20.50 18.88 6.10
CA ILE A 208 19.71 18.05 5.18
C ILE A 208 18.27 18.55 4.98
N ALA A 209 17.81 19.52 5.78
CA ALA A 209 16.40 19.92 5.82
C ALA A 209 15.86 20.40 4.47
N HIS A 210 16.70 21.09 3.68
CA HIS A 210 16.35 21.61 2.37
C HIS A 210 16.24 20.54 1.27
N LEU A 211 16.72 19.31 1.52
CA LEU A 211 16.65 18.20 0.58
C LEU A 211 15.36 17.40 0.71
N VAL A 212 14.63 17.58 1.81
CA VAL A 212 13.35 16.90 2.04
C VAL A 212 12.24 17.77 1.46
N SER A 213 11.52 17.23 0.49
CA SER A 213 10.36 17.87 -0.12
C SER A 213 9.10 17.07 0.18
N TRP A 214 7.98 17.77 0.29
CA TRP A 214 6.67 17.18 0.52
C TRP A 214 5.75 17.50 -0.65
N ASP A 215 4.69 16.72 -0.81
CA ASP A 215 3.61 17.07 -1.72
C ASP A 215 2.77 18.21 -1.11
N HIS A 216 3.03 19.43 -1.56
CA HIS A 216 2.29 20.64 -1.16
C HIS A 216 1.15 20.98 -2.15
N SER A 217 0.67 20.02 -2.95
CA SER A 217 -0.43 20.25 -3.90
C SER A 217 -1.74 20.64 -3.21
N GLN A 218 -2.00 20.11 -2.03
CA GLN A 218 -3.17 20.47 -1.23
C GLN A 218 -2.96 21.80 -0.50
N GLN A 219 -3.83 22.76 -0.79
CA GLN A 219 -3.84 24.05 -0.10
C GLN A 219 -4.77 24.02 1.11
N TRP A 220 -4.34 24.69 2.16
CA TRP A 220 -5.10 24.83 3.41
C TRP A 220 -5.47 26.30 3.60
N ARG A 221 -6.64 26.57 4.20
CA ARG A 221 -7.07 27.94 4.49
C ARG A 221 -6.08 28.59 5.45
N VAL A 222 -5.42 29.65 4.98
CA VAL A 222 -4.62 30.54 5.83
C VAL A 222 -5.51 31.68 6.26
N VAL A 223 -5.70 31.83 7.57
CA VAL A 223 -6.45 32.94 8.15
C VAL A 223 -5.80 34.26 7.73
N ASN A 224 -6.58 35.16 7.16
CA ASN A 224 -6.12 36.46 6.70
C ASN A 224 -6.63 37.56 7.64
N TRP A 225 -6.00 38.74 7.63
CA TRP A 225 -6.36 39.85 8.52
C TRP A 225 -7.84 40.26 8.42
N LYS A 226 -8.45 40.08 7.23
CA LYS A 226 -9.87 40.33 6.97
C LYS A 226 -10.79 39.41 7.77
N ASP A 227 -10.35 38.20 8.09
CA ASP A 227 -11.09 37.28 8.96
C ASP A 227 -11.15 37.80 10.41
N SER A 228 -10.22 38.69 10.81
CA SER A 228 -10.17 39.28 12.16
C SER A 228 -10.89 40.64 12.28
N ALA A 229 -11.15 41.33 11.17
CA ALA A 229 -11.71 42.70 11.18
C ALA A 229 -13.24 42.76 11.31
N SER A 230 -13.94 41.62 11.44
CA SER A 230 -15.40 41.54 11.37
C SER A 230 -16.14 41.87 12.67
N GLN A 231 -15.47 42.33 13.73
CA GLN A 231 -16.14 42.64 15.00
C GLN A 231 -16.85 44.01 15.02
N THR A 232 -16.72 44.84 13.98
CA THR A 232 -17.28 46.21 13.96
C THR A 232 -18.20 46.51 12.78
N MET A 233 -18.53 45.52 11.93
CA MET A 233 -19.39 45.74 10.77
C MET A 233 -20.87 45.65 11.17
N ALA A 234 -21.67 46.63 10.71
CA ALA A 234 -23.12 46.62 10.83
C ALA A 234 -23.79 45.57 9.94
N GLU A 235 -23.02 44.84 9.12
CA GLU A 235 -23.46 43.85 8.13
C GLU A 235 -22.77 42.51 8.41
N ASP A 236 -23.55 41.43 8.52
CA ASP A 236 -23.03 40.06 8.59
C ASP A 236 -23.06 39.44 7.20
N ILE A 237 -21.90 38.92 6.75
CA ILE A 237 -21.80 38.16 5.51
C ILE A 237 -21.88 36.68 5.85
N VAL A 238 -22.86 35.98 5.28
CA VAL A 238 -22.99 34.53 5.38
C VAL A 238 -22.76 33.91 4.01
N GLU A 239 -21.76 33.03 3.94
CA GLU A 239 -21.41 32.29 2.74
C GLU A 239 -22.00 30.87 2.84
N ILE A 240 -22.70 30.43 1.80
CA ILE A 240 -23.26 29.07 1.69
C ILE A 240 -22.66 28.39 0.47
N ASP A 241 -22.06 27.22 0.68
CA ASP A 241 -21.46 26.42 -0.40
C ASP A 241 -21.80 24.94 -0.22
N LEU A 242 -22.59 24.39 -1.15
CA LEU A 242 -23.07 23.01 -1.05
C LEU A 242 -21.98 21.96 -1.31
N GLU A 243 -20.88 22.34 -1.98
CA GLU A 243 -19.79 21.44 -2.36
C GLU A 243 -18.64 21.52 -1.37
N ALA A 244 -18.18 22.74 -1.08
CA ALA A 244 -17.02 22.98 -0.25
C ALA A 244 -17.32 22.89 1.26
N ASN A 245 -18.58 23.09 1.68
CA ASN A 245 -18.94 23.08 3.09
C ASN A 245 -19.92 21.94 3.45
N GLU A 246 -19.44 20.96 4.21
CA GLU A 246 -20.26 19.81 4.59
C GLU A 246 -21.47 20.18 5.45
N THR A 247 -21.40 21.26 6.24
CA THR A 247 -22.50 21.69 7.09
C THR A 247 -23.67 22.27 6.30
N ASP A 248 -23.46 22.66 5.04
CA ASP A 248 -24.49 23.28 4.20
C ASP A 248 -25.16 22.26 3.27
N LYS A 249 -24.60 21.05 3.14
CA LYS A 249 -25.09 19.98 2.25
C LYS A 249 -26.57 19.63 2.48
N TYR A 250 -27.08 19.75 3.70
CA TYR A 250 -28.50 19.46 4.00
C TYR A 250 -29.47 20.37 3.23
N LEU A 251 -29.04 21.58 2.83
CA LEU A 251 -29.86 22.50 2.03
C LEU A 251 -30.13 21.95 0.62
N SER A 252 -29.32 21.01 0.11
CA SER A 252 -29.54 20.36 -1.18
C SER A 252 -30.86 19.58 -1.27
N GLY A 253 -31.43 19.17 -0.12
CA GLY A 253 -32.72 18.48 -0.07
C GLY A 253 -33.93 19.38 -0.36
N GLN A 254 -33.76 20.70 -0.35
CA GLN A 254 -34.83 21.68 -0.57
C GLN A 254 -35.00 21.96 -2.06
N GLN A 255 -35.48 20.94 -2.78
CA GLN A 255 -35.64 20.98 -4.22
C GLN A 255 -37.08 21.32 -4.61
N THR A 256 -37.25 22.35 -5.43
CA THR A 256 -38.55 22.72 -6.03
C THR A 256 -38.33 22.93 -7.52
N ASP A 257 -39.12 22.25 -8.35
CA ASP A 257 -39.01 22.27 -9.82
C ASP A 257 -37.58 22.03 -10.34
N GLY A 258 -36.87 21.09 -9.72
CA GLY A 258 -35.52 20.70 -10.11
C GLY A 258 -34.41 21.64 -9.65
N ARG A 259 -34.73 22.77 -9.02
CA ARG A 259 -33.76 23.74 -8.47
C ARG A 259 -33.68 23.61 -6.96
N VAL A 260 -32.48 23.77 -6.41
CA VAL A 260 -32.29 23.86 -4.96
C VAL A 260 -32.57 25.30 -4.55
N LEU A 261 -33.62 25.52 -3.76
CA LEU A 261 -33.98 26.84 -3.27
C LEU A 261 -33.49 26.99 -1.83
N PHE A 262 -32.93 28.15 -1.50
CA PHE A 262 -32.67 28.49 -0.11
C PHE A 262 -34.01 28.62 0.63
N PRO A 263 -34.21 27.89 1.75
CA PRO A 263 -35.50 27.84 2.41
C PRO A 263 -35.94 29.20 2.93
N ALA A 264 -37.26 29.47 2.90
CA ALA A 264 -37.85 30.65 3.52
C ALA A 264 -37.46 30.78 5.00
N ALA A 265 -37.53 29.68 5.75
CA ALA A 265 -37.08 29.61 7.14
C ALA A 265 -35.56 29.84 7.28
N GLY A 266 -34.79 29.55 6.23
CA GLY A 266 -33.35 29.81 6.18
C GLY A 266 -33.05 31.29 6.36
N TYR A 267 -33.81 32.19 5.71
CA TYR A 267 -33.61 33.64 5.88
C TYR A 267 -33.81 34.08 7.32
N LEU A 268 -34.88 33.59 7.96
CA LEU A 268 -35.17 33.86 9.38
C LEU A 268 -34.04 33.38 10.28
N MET A 269 -33.49 32.20 10.00
CA MET A 269 -32.34 31.67 10.74
C MET A 269 -31.07 32.52 10.55
N LEU A 270 -30.82 33.06 9.35
CA LEU A 270 -29.70 33.98 9.13
C LEU A 270 -29.84 35.25 9.98
N ILE A 271 -31.05 35.82 10.00
CA ILE A 271 -31.37 37.02 10.78
C ILE A 271 -31.26 36.76 12.28
N TRP A 272 -31.84 35.65 12.76
CA TRP A 272 -31.78 35.27 14.17
C TRP A 272 -30.34 35.05 14.64
N LYS A 273 -29.51 34.36 13.86
CA LYS A 273 -28.07 34.21 14.13
C LYS A 273 -27.34 35.54 14.15
N SER A 274 -27.65 36.45 13.22
CA SER A 274 -27.08 37.80 13.19
C SER A 274 -27.45 38.61 14.45
N LEU A 275 -28.72 38.58 14.85
CA LEU A 275 -29.20 39.25 16.06
C LEU A 275 -28.55 38.67 17.32
N ALA A 276 -28.50 37.33 17.46
CA ALA A 276 -27.86 36.64 18.57
C ALA A 276 -26.37 37.00 18.72
N LYS A 277 -25.64 37.00 17.60
CA LYS A 277 -24.24 37.42 17.55
C LYS A 277 -24.04 38.87 18.02
N ARG A 278 -24.96 39.78 17.67
CA ARG A 278 -24.90 41.20 18.08
C ARG A 278 -25.24 41.43 19.54
N ILE A 279 -26.22 40.70 20.07
CA ILE A 279 -26.63 40.77 21.48
C ILE A 279 -25.61 40.04 22.37
N GLY A 280 -24.82 39.12 21.80
CA GLY A 280 -23.84 38.33 22.53
C GLY A 280 -24.47 37.17 23.32
N LYS A 281 -25.67 36.74 22.93
CA LYS A 281 -26.36 35.56 23.49
C LYS A 281 -26.27 34.39 22.51
N PRO A 282 -26.17 33.15 23.01
CA PRO A 282 -26.29 31.99 22.13
C PRO A 282 -27.74 31.86 21.61
N LEU A 283 -27.89 31.24 20.44
CA LEU A 283 -29.17 31.22 19.70
C LEU A 283 -30.31 30.59 20.51
N ASP A 284 -30.00 29.54 21.28
CA ASP A 284 -30.91 28.79 22.15
C ASP A 284 -31.39 29.58 23.38
N GLN A 285 -30.77 30.71 23.68
CA GLN A 285 -31.12 31.59 24.80
C GLN A 285 -31.70 32.94 24.35
N LEU A 286 -32.00 33.09 23.07
CA LEU A 286 -32.56 34.32 22.52
C LEU A 286 -33.92 34.02 21.84
N PRO A 287 -35.03 34.03 22.57
CA PRO A 287 -36.35 34.00 21.94
C PRO A 287 -36.56 35.29 21.13
N VAL A 288 -37.02 35.14 19.89
CA VAL A 288 -37.22 36.27 18.97
C VAL A 288 -38.64 36.30 18.45
N LEU A 289 -39.15 37.51 18.23
CA LEU A 289 -40.38 37.74 17.50
C LEU A 289 -40.04 38.37 16.14
N PHE A 290 -40.64 37.82 15.09
CA PHE A 290 -40.57 38.36 13.74
C PHE A 290 -41.91 39.01 13.38
N GLU A 291 -41.86 40.25 12.93
CA GLU A 291 -43.03 41.05 12.56
C GLU A 291 -42.88 41.50 11.09
N ASP A 292 -43.99 41.59 10.36
CA ASP A 292 -44.06 42.12 8.99
C ASP A 292 -43.03 41.52 8.01
N VAL A 293 -42.76 40.23 8.14
CA VAL A 293 -41.79 39.53 7.28
C VAL A 293 -42.32 39.41 5.85
N SER A 294 -41.52 39.87 4.90
CA SER A 294 -41.76 39.74 3.47
C SER A 294 -40.56 39.08 2.79
N ILE A 295 -40.80 37.97 2.08
CA ILE A 295 -39.81 37.32 1.22
C ILE A 295 -40.10 37.76 -0.21
N HIS A 296 -39.21 38.58 -0.76
CA HIS A 296 -39.38 39.19 -2.08
C HIS A 296 -38.99 38.24 -3.21
N ARG A 297 -38.00 37.38 -2.97
CA ARG A 297 -37.45 36.46 -3.98
C ARG A 297 -36.81 35.23 -3.34
N ALA A 298 -37.05 34.06 -3.92
CA ALA A 298 -36.32 32.85 -3.57
C ALA A 298 -34.90 32.86 -4.14
N THR A 299 -33.91 32.47 -3.34
CA THR A 299 -32.51 32.37 -3.78
C THR A 299 -32.24 30.95 -4.28
N ILE A 300 -31.66 30.81 -5.46
CA ILE A 300 -31.30 29.51 -6.01
C ILE A 300 -29.87 29.20 -5.58
N LEU A 301 -29.66 28.03 -4.94
CA LEU A 301 -28.34 27.55 -4.58
C LEU A 301 -27.75 26.74 -5.75
N PRO A 302 -26.58 27.12 -6.28
CA PRO A 302 -25.90 26.35 -7.31
C PRO A 302 -25.32 25.06 -6.71
N LYS A 303 -25.15 24.03 -7.54
CA LYS A 303 -24.53 22.76 -7.12
C LYS A 303 -23.04 22.90 -6.78
N SER A 304 -22.38 23.91 -7.34
CA SER A 304 -20.97 24.22 -7.15
C SER A 304 -20.80 25.73 -6.99
N GLY A 305 -19.96 26.15 -6.05
CA GLY A 305 -19.66 27.55 -5.78
C GLY A 305 -20.51 28.15 -4.66
N THR A 306 -20.12 29.36 -4.27
CA THR A 306 -20.58 29.99 -3.02
C THR A 306 -21.63 31.07 -3.28
N VAL A 307 -22.73 31.02 -2.53
CA VAL A 307 -23.75 32.09 -2.47
C VAL A 307 -23.50 32.95 -1.25
N ARG A 308 -23.57 34.27 -1.41
CA ARG A 308 -23.31 35.25 -0.34
C ARG A 308 -24.58 36.00 0.04
N PHE A 309 -24.96 35.88 1.30
CA PHE A 309 -26.02 36.66 1.91
C PHE A 309 -25.44 37.79 2.73
N LEU A 310 -25.92 39.00 2.48
CA LEU A 310 -25.67 40.18 3.31
C LEU A 310 -26.85 40.32 4.27
N VAL A 311 -26.60 40.23 5.57
CA VAL A 311 -27.64 40.33 6.61
C VAL A 311 -27.43 41.60 7.39
N ASN A 312 -28.41 42.49 7.37
CA ASN A 312 -28.42 43.72 8.13
C ASN A 312 -29.59 43.73 9.10
N VAL A 313 -29.34 44.13 10.35
CA VAL A 313 -30.36 44.27 11.39
C VAL A 313 -30.13 45.60 12.10
N MET A 314 -31.09 46.52 11.97
CA MET A 314 -31.04 47.85 12.56
C MET A 314 -31.30 47.78 14.06
N ARG A 315 -30.33 48.25 14.86
CA ARG A 315 -30.34 48.06 16.32
C ARG A 315 -31.50 48.74 17.06
N LEU A 316 -31.97 49.88 16.57
CA LEU A 316 -32.98 50.69 17.27
C LEU A 316 -34.41 50.32 16.87
N THR A 317 -34.64 50.00 15.60
CA THR A 317 -35.98 49.70 15.09
C THR A 317 -36.26 48.21 14.99
N GLY A 318 -35.22 47.37 14.99
CA GLY A 318 -35.35 45.94 14.71
C GLY A 318 -35.57 45.62 13.24
N ASP A 319 -35.62 46.63 12.36
CA ASP A 319 -35.84 46.40 10.92
C ASP A 319 -34.63 45.64 10.35
N PHE A 320 -34.89 44.58 9.59
CA PHE A 320 -33.86 43.78 8.96
C PHE A 320 -34.02 43.75 7.44
N GLU A 321 -32.89 43.51 6.79
CA GLU A 321 -32.77 43.33 5.35
C GLU A 321 -31.78 42.19 5.07
N VAL A 322 -32.19 41.26 4.20
CA VAL A 322 -31.31 40.23 3.65
C VAL A 322 -31.11 40.50 2.17
N GLY A 323 -29.86 40.68 1.76
CA GLY A 323 -29.46 40.89 0.37
C GLY A 323 -28.71 39.69 -0.20
N GLU A 324 -28.92 39.43 -1.49
CA GLU A 324 -28.16 38.47 -2.30
C GLU A 324 -27.87 39.10 -3.67
N ALA A 325 -26.62 39.00 -4.14
CA ALA A 325 -26.15 39.61 -5.39
C ALA A 325 -26.54 41.09 -5.58
N GLY A 326 -26.56 41.87 -4.50
CA GLY A 326 -26.92 43.29 -4.51
C GLY A 326 -28.42 43.58 -4.59
N THR A 327 -29.27 42.56 -4.44
CA THR A 327 -30.73 42.68 -4.43
C THR A 327 -31.33 42.18 -3.13
N VAL A 328 -32.41 42.81 -2.68
CA VAL A 328 -33.10 42.45 -1.44
C VAL A 328 -33.94 41.20 -1.66
N VAL A 329 -33.76 40.19 -0.81
CA VAL A 329 -34.49 38.92 -0.87
C VAL A 329 -35.48 38.74 0.27
N ALA A 330 -35.23 39.35 1.44
CA ALA A 330 -36.16 39.35 2.56
C ALA A 330 -36.05 40.62 3.40
N THR A 331 -37.18 41.09 3.94
CA THR A 331 -37.27 42.24 4.86
C THR A 331 -38.28 41.96 5.96
N GLY A 332 -38.22 42.73 7.04
CA GLY A 332 -39.20 42.70 8.12
C GLY A 332 -38.63 43.34 9.37
N ARG A 333 -39.20 43.01 10.53
CA ARG A 333 -38.69 43.42 11.83
C ARG A 333 -38.43 42.21 12.71
N VAL A 334 -37.37 42.29 13.51
CA VAL A 334 -36.99 41.28 14.50
C VAL A 334 -36.64 41.95 15.82
N ARG A 335 -37.12 41.37 16.93
CA ARG A 335 -36.77 41.79 18.29
C ARG A 335 -36.67 40.60 19.23
N GLU A 336 -35.98 40.80 20.35
CA GLU A 336 -36.04 39.87 21.47
C GLU A 336 -37.45 39.87 22.06
N ALA A 337 -37.97 38.69 22.38
CA ALA A 337 -39.28 38.56 23.01
C ALA A 337 -39.21 38.91 24.50
N GLU A 338 -40.26 39.55 25.02
CA GLU A 338 -40.36 39.87 26.44
C GLU A 338 -40.72 38.62 27.28
N GLU A 339 -40.37 38.64 28.57
CA GLU A 339 -40.63 37.51 29.46
C GLU A 339 -42.14 37.28 29.62
N GLY A 340 -42.61 36.10 29.20
CA GLY A 340 -44.03 35.74 29.20
C GLY A 340 -44.81 36.18 27.95
N GLU A 341 -44.15 36.74 26.94
CA GLU A 341 -44.77 37.11 25.67
C GLU A 341 -45.19 35.87 24.85
N LYS A 342 -46.37 35.91 24.24
CA LYS A 342 -46.87 34.83 23.39
C LYS A 342 -46.12 34.85 22.06
N LEU A 343 -45.30 33.82 21.80
CA LEU A 343 -44.42 33.78 20.63
C LEU A 343 -45.10 33.35 19.32
N LEU A 344 -46.29 32.76 19.39
CA LEU A 344 -47.03 32.25 18.24
C LEU A 344 -48.48 32.71 18.29
N ASP A 345 -49.00 33.22 17.17
CA ASP A 345 -50.41 33.61 17.06
C ASP A 345 -51.34 32.40 17.21
N GLN A 346 -50.92 31.24 16.69
CA GLN A 346 -51.62 29.96 16.75
C GLN A 346 -50.67 28.87 17.26
N ASP A 347 -51.19 27.93 18.03
CA ASP A 347 -50.43 26.73 18.39
C ASP A 347 -50.04 25.97 17.11
N PRO A 348 -48.85 25.34 17.06
CA PRO A 348 -48.42 24.59 15.89
C PRO A 348 -49.50 23.56 15.52
N PRO A 349 -49.77 23.32 14.22
CA PRO A 349 -50.70 22.29 13.82
C PRO A 349 -50.27 20.96 14.47
N CYS A 350 -51.19 20.33 15.20
CA CYS A 350 -50.96 19.02 15.80
C CYS A 350 -50.49 18.06 14.69
N GLU A 351 -49.52 17.20 14.99
CA GLU A 351 -49.09 16.17 14.05
C GLU A 351 -50.32 15.44 13.48
N PRO A 352 -50.42 15.21 12.16
CA PRO A 352 -51.50 14.39 11.65
C PRO A 352 -51.39 13.02 12.32
N ASP A 353 -52.52 12.49 12.83
CA ASP A 353 -52.57 11.13 13.39
C ASP A 353 -51.89 10.16 12.41
N ASP A 354 -50.81 9.53 12.89
CA ASP A 354 -50.08 8.48 12.18
C ASP A 354 -51.02 7.29 11.93
N THR A 355 -51.83 7.35 10.87
CA THR A 355 -52.45 6.17 10.25
C THR A 355 -53.01 6.50 8.87
N VAL A 356 -52.14 6.73 7.89
CA VAL A 356 -52.47 6.34 6.50
C VAL A 356 -52.07 4.88 6.33
N VAL A 357 -53.00 3.97 6.64
CA VAL A 357 -52.88 2.57 6.26
C VAL A 357 -52.99 2.48 4.74
N LEU A 358 -51.85 2.39 4.06
CA LEU A 358 -51.81 1.93 2.66
C LEU A 358 -52.23 0.46 2.62
N ARG A 359 -53.52 0.21 2.41
CA ARG A 359 -53.98 -1.12 2.01
C ARG A 359 -53.53 -1.38 0.58
N ALA A 360 -52.54 -2.26 0.44
CA ALA A 360 -52.22 -2.87 -0.85
C ALA A 360 -53.44 -3.68 -1.33
N GLY A 361 -54.22 -3.09 -2.23
CA GLY A 361 -55.22 -3.82 -3.00
C GLY A 361 -54.50 -4.70 -4.02
N ARG A 362 -54.59 -6.02 -3.86
CA ARG A 362 -54.35 -6.96 -4.95
C ARG A 362 -55.54 -6.87 -5.92
N CYS A 363 -55.26 -6.54 -7.17
CA CYS A 363 -55.87 -7.16 -8.35
C CYS A 363 -54.76 -7.38 -9.38
#